data_AF-A0A1F2RWG6-F1
#
_entry.id   AF-A0A1F2RWG6-F1
#
_cell.length_a   1.000
_cell.length_b   1.000
_cell.length_c   1.000
_cell.angle_alpha   90.00
_cell.angle_beta   90.00
_cell.angle_gamma   90.00
#
_symmetry.space_group_name_H-M   'P 1'
#
loop_
_entity.id
_entity.type
_entity.pdbx_description
1 polymer ?
#
loop_
_entity_poly.entity_id
_entity_poly.type
_entity_poly.pdbx_seq_one_letter_code
_entity_poly.pdbx_strand_id
1 'polypeptide(L)'
;MFICPHCEQRLTRGNQRKASYWACAGCGGRAVNFVNLRRLVEREAGMGMWRAIREMKNSDGPKCPACHRAMSKERFAAGDRQVALDACVPCQFAWFDGKDFGALPEARTDKTGEEKLPLEAQLLIAKYEIEAIDDHMPFETAPEPPSEAWKSIPGFLGLPVEYDARTIEKPPVVTYGLAGAMVVLGALGFVYFEETVQALGMIPREWQRYGGLTLLTNFFLQTGWLQLAVNVYFLMVFGDDVEDLLGRLRYLILILLATAVGGLLHAFFDSGSMIPVIGAHSGISAILWFYGLQFPRAKVGFLFRYFAFLRWLRVPAWLYVIFWMGIQFVSTINQPDGAIQVTILGLFGGAAVGCSLWIYYLLQRTRQIEA
;
A
#
# COMPACT_ATOMS: atom_id res chain seq x y z
N MET A 1 -28.17 39.24 -7.29
CA MET A 1 -29.11 39.90 -6.36
C MET A 1 -30.40 39.12 -6.40
N PHE A 2 -30.89 38.58 -5.27
CA PHE A 2 -31.99 37.62 -5.27
C PHE A 2 -33.36 38.32 -5.33
N ILE A 3 -34.25 37.81 -6.16
CA ILE A 3 -35.60 38.33 -6.40
C ILE A 3 -36.62 37.31 -5.91
N CYS A 4 -37.67 37.78 -5.21
CA CYS A 4 -38.78 36.95 -4.78
C CYS A 4 -39.52 36.36 -6.01
N PRO A 5 -39.78 35.06 -6.05
CA PRO A 5 -40.44 34.45 -7.20
C PRO A 5 -41.96 34.69 -7.26
N HIS A 6 -42.54 35.25 -6.20
CA HIS A 6 -43.97 35.55 -6.13
C HIS A 6 -44.26 37.06 -6.23
N CYS A 7 -43.45 37.89 -5.59
CA CYS A 7 -43.69 39.34 -5.50
C CYS A 7 -42.78 40.16 -6.41
N GLU A 8 -41.79 39.53 -7.06
CA GLU A 8 -40.74 40.19 -7.87
C GLU A 8 -39.95 41.30 -7.12
N GLN A 9 -40.10 41.37 -5.81
CA GLN A 9 -39.38 42.30 -4.95
C GLN A 9 -37.98 41.77 -4.62
N ARG A 10 -37.06 42.70 -4.39
CA ARG A 10 -35.70 42.41 -3.90
C ARG A 10 -35.77 41.74 -2.54
N LEU A 11 -35.09 40.61 -2.37
CA LEU A 11 -34.97 39.97 -1.07
C LEU A 11 -33.95 40.70 -0.18
N THR A 12 -34.28 40.79 1.10
CA THR A 12 -33.40 41.35 2.14
C THR A 12 -32.70 40.24 2.89
N ARG A 13 -31.43 40.45 3.26
CA ARG A 13 -30.65 39.42 3.97
C ARG A 13 -31.00 39.46 5.45
N GLY A 14 -31.44 38.32 5.98
CA GLY A 14 -31.58 38.07 7.41
C GLY A 14 -30.53 37.08 7.91
N ASN A 15 -30.38 37.00 9.23
CA ASN A 15 -29.45 36.07 9.86
C ASN A 15 -30.12 35.42 11.07
N GLN A 16 -30.06 34.10 11.17
CA GLN A 16 -30.57 33.34 12.31
C GLN A 16 -29.51 32.32 12.72
N ARG A 17 -29.08 32.34 13.99
CA ARG A 17 -28.08 31.41 14.57
C ARG A 17 -26.84 31.16 13.68
N LYS A 18 -26.25 32.24 13.12
CA LYS A 18 -25.08 32.24 12.20
C LYS A 18 -25.33 31.64 10.80
N ALA A 19 -26.57 31.36 10.42
CA ALA A 19 -26.95 30.98 9.07
C ALA A 19 -27.74 32.13 8.40
N SER A 20 -27.29 32.55 7.22
CA SER A 20 -27.94 33.64 6.49
C SER A 20 -29.07 33.12 5.60
N TYR A 21 -30.18 33.83 5.62
CA TYR A 21 -31.33 33.62 4.74
C TYR A 21 -31.70 34.93 4.02
N TRP A 22 -32.55 34.84 3.01
CA TRP A 22 -33.08 35.99 2.28
C TRP A 22 -34.60 36.03 2.41
N ALA A 23 -35.15 37.12 2.91
CA ALA A 23 -36.59 37.27 3.16
C ALA A 23 -37.23 38.28 2.20
N CYS A 24 -38.46 37.97 1.78
CA CYS A 24 -39.31 38.89 1.04
C CYS A 24 -40.18 39.70 2.03
N ALA A 25 -40.21 41.02 1.88
CA ALA A 25 -41.07 41.89 2.68
C ALA A 25 -42.56 41.79 2.31
N GLY A 26 -42.88 41.44 1.05
CA GLY A 26 -44.25 41.29 0.57
C GLY A 26 -44.94 40.01 1.03
N CYS A 27 -44.43 38.83 0.65
CA CYS A 27 -45.06 37.55 0.97
C CYS A 27 -44.54 36.88 2.25
N GLY A 28 -43.48 37.41 2.87
CA GLY A 28 -42.81 36.79 4.02
C GLY A 28 -42.01 35.52 3.68
N GLY A 29 -41.97 35.10 2.42
CA GLY A 29 -41.22 33.92 1.97
C GLY A 29 -39.70 34.07 2.15
N ARG A 30 -39.03 32.95 2.34
CA ARG A 30 -37.60 32.90 2.67
C ARG A 30 -36.84 31.95 1.73
N ALA A 31 -35.72 32.44 1.21
CA ALA A 31 -34.76 31.66 0.45
C ALA A 31 -33.55 31.31 1.33
N VAL A 32 -33.13 30.05 1.34
CA VAL A 32 -31.97 29.57 2.10
C VAL A 32 -31.15 28.59 1.26
N ASN A 33 -29.82 28.69 1.32
CA ASN A 33 -28.95 27.69 0.72
C ASN A 33 -28.94 26.40 1.56
N PHE A 34 -28.89 25.22 0.94
CA PHE A 34 -28.88 23.92 1.63
C PHE A 34 -27.82 23.80 2.74
N VAL A 35 -26.63 24.40 2.56
CA VAL A 35 -25.56 24.42 3.57
C VAL A 35 -26.00 25.15 4.85
N ASN A 36 -26.68 26.28 4.70
CA ASN A 36 -27.20 27.06 5.82
C ASN A 36 -28.45 26.41 6.41
N LEU A 37 -29.30 25.83 5.57
CA LEU A 37 -30.52 25.16 6.00
C LEU A 37 -30.23 23.95 6.89
N ARG A 38 -29.19 23.17 6.56
CA ARG A 38 -28.71 22.05 7.40
C ARG A 38 -28.31 22.47 8.82
N ARG A 39 -27.91 23.73 9.03
CA ARG A 39 -27.54 24.27 10.35
C ARG A 39 -28.74 24.77 11.16
N LEU A 40 -29.86 25.02 10.49
CA LEU A 40 -31.07 25.59 11.09
C LEU A 40 -32.07 24.52 11.54
N VAL A 41 -32.07 23.36 10.88
CA VAL A 41 -33.08 22.30 11.06
C VAL A 41 -32.50 21.14 11.86
N GLU A 42 -33.31 20.54 12.73
CA GLU A 42 -32.97 19.31 13.47
C GLU A 42 -32.57 18.15 12.55
N ARG A 43 -31.72 17.23 13.05
CA ARG A 43 -31.12 16.14 12.25
C ARG A 43 -32.16 15.26 11.55
N GLU A 44 -33.26 14.92 12.23
CA GLU A 44 -34.33 14.09 11.65
C GLU A 44 -35.08 14.80 10.52
N ALA A 45 -35.55 16.03 10.77
CA ALA A 45 -36.20 16.86 9.75
C ALA A 45 -35.26 17.19 8.58
N GLY A 46 -33.97 17.40 8.85
CA GLY A 46 -32.94 17.58 7.82
C GLY A 46 -32.76 16.36 6.92
N MET A 47 -32.79 15.14 7.48
CA MET A 47 -32.75 13.90 6.69
C MET A 47 -34.02 13.70 5.85
N GLY A 48 -35.19 14.02 6.41
CA GLY A 48 -36.46 13.99 5.68
C GLY A 48 -36.45 14.96 4.48
N MET A 49 -35.95 16.17 4.70
CA MET A 49 -35.75 17.16 3.65
C MET A 49 -34.80 16.67 2.54
N TRP A 50 -33.66 16.05 2.90
CA TRP A 50 -32.71 15.51 1.92
C TRP A 50 -33.26 14.32 1.13
N ARG A 51 -34.16 13.53 1.72
CA ARG A 51 -34.90 12.48 1.00
C ARG A 51 -35.86 13.10 -0.01
N ALA A 52 -36.66 14.08 0.41
CA ALA A 52 -37.57 14.81 -0.48
C ALA A 52 -36.82 15.45 -1.66
N ILE A 53 -35.67 16.10 -1.42
CA ILE A 53 -34.85 16.70 -2.51
C ILE A 53 -34.36 15.65 -3.51
N ARG A 54 -34.06 14.42 -3.07
CA ARG A 54 -33.59 13.33 -3.96
C ARG A 54 -34.73 12.69 -4.76
N GLU A 55 -35.94 12.71 -4.24
CA GLU A 55 -37.12 12.12 -4.86
C GLU A 55 -37.83 13.08 -5.84
N MET A 56 -37.44 14.36 -5.86
CA MET A 56 -37.93 15.38 -6.80
C MET A 56 -37.68 14.99 -8.26
N LYS A 57 -38.76 14.84 -9.03
CA LYS A 57 -38.70 14.54 -10.47
C LYS A 57 -39.24 15.66 -11.37
N ASN A 58 -40.16 16.47 -10.87
CA ASN A 58 -40.84 17.50 -11.66
C ASN A 58 -40.38 18.91 -11.25
N SER A 59 -40.19 19.80 -12.24
CA SER A 59 -39.79 21.20 -12.04
C SER A 59 -40.94 22.13 -12.41
N ASP A 60 -42.09 21.98 -11.75
CA ASP A 60 -43.31 22.75 -12.03
C ASP A 60 -43.52 23.90 -11.02
N GLY A 61 -42.54 24.15 -10.15
CA GLY A 61 -42.60 25.16 -9.11
C GLY A 61 -42.09 26.55 -9.53
N PRO A 62 -42.10 27.51 -8.60
CA PRO A 62 -41.67 28.88 -8.85
C PRO A 62 -40.22 28.97 -9.34
N LYS A 63 -39.87 30.08 -10.01
CA LYS A 63 -38.50 30.31 -10.50
C LYS A 63 -37.52 30.49 -9.33
N CYS A 64 -36.35 29.86 -9.41
CA CYS A 64 -35.31 30.02 -8.41
C CYS A 64 -34.84 31.48 -8.33
N PRO A 65 -34.78 32.10 -7.12
CA PRO A 65 -34.28 33.46 -6.93
C PRO A 65 -32.85 33.69 -7.42
N ALA A 66 -32.05 32.61 -7.55
CA ALA A 66 -30.64 32.65 -7.90
C ALA A 66 -30.38 32.45 -9.40
N CYS A 67 -31.03 31.48 -10.03
CA CYS A 67 -30.75 31.08 -11.42
C CYS A 67 -31.96 31.07 -12.35
N HIS A 68 -33.14 31.46 -11.85
CA HIS A 68 -34.39 31.57 -12.60
C HIS A 68 -34.93 30.27 -13.24
N ARG A 69 -34.30 29.11 -12.98
CA ARG A 69 -34.83 27.79 -13.33
C ARG A 69 -36.03 27.45 -12.45
N ALA A 70 -36.98 26.70 -12.99
CA ALA A 70 -38.13 26.23 -12.21
C ALA A 70 -37.66 25.31 -11.07
N MET A 71 -38.22 25.53 -9.88
CA MET A 71 -37.93 24.73 -8.70
C MET A 71 -38.84 23.51 -8.65
N SER A 72 -38.37 22.46 -7.99
CA SER A 72 -39.16 21.26 -7.71
C SER A 72 -39.84 21.40 -6.36
N LYS A 73 -41.11 21.03 -6.29
CA LYS A 73 -41.95 21.16 -5.10
C LYS A 73 -42.18 19.80 -4.47
N GLU A 74 -41.84 19.65 -3.20
CA GLU A 74 -42.13 18.46 -2.42
C GLU A 74 -42.58 18.82 -1.01
N ARG A 75 -43.11 17.83 -0.29
CA ARG A 75 -43.40 17.93 1.13
C ARG A 75 -42.56 16.94 1.91
N PHE A 76 -42.07 17.36 3.06
CA PHE A 76 -41.35 16.48 3.97
C PHE A 76 -41.90 16.60 5.38
N ALA A 77 -41.76 15.53 6.15
CA ALA A 77 -42.12 15.52 7.56
C ALA A 77 -41.04 16.24 8.38
N ALA A 78 -41.48 17.20 9.19
CA ALA A 78 -40.65 17.96 10.10
C ALA A 78 -41.32 17.97 11.49
N GLY A 79 -40.97 17.00 12.34
CA GLY A 79 -41.73 16.67 13.54
C GLY A 79 -43.13 16.14 13.19
N ASP A 80 -44.16 16.62 13.89
CA ASP A 80 -45.57 16.22 13.66
C ASP A 80 -46.25 16.95 12.48
N ARG A 81 -45.48 17.70 11.67
CA ARG A 81 -46.04 18.54 10.59
C ARG A 81 -45.42 18.21 9.24
N GLN A 82 -46.19 18.41 8.16
CA GLN A 82 -45.65 18.41 6.81
C GLN A 82 -45.35 19.83 6.35
N VAL A 83 -44.12 20.04 5.88
CA VAL A 83 -43.62 21.34 5.41
C VAL A 83 -43.42 21.28 3.90
N ALA A 84 -43.94 22.26 3.17
CA ALA A 84 -43.71 22.39 1.75
C ALA A 84 -42.33 23.01 1.48
N LEU A 85 -41.62 22.44 0.51
CA LEU A 85 -40.29 22.85 0.10
C LEU A 85 -40.23 22.97 -1.41
N ASP A 86 -39.86 24.16 -1.87
CA ASP A 86 -39.48 24.38 -3.26
C ASP A 86 -37.94 24.38 -3.33
N ALA A 87 -37.33 23.50 -4.11
CA ALA A 87 -35.88 23.36 -4.16
C ALA A 87 -35.32 23.44 -5.59
N CYS A 88 -34.18 24.11 -5.70
CA CYS A 88 -33.37 24.20 -6.91
C CYS A 88 -32.06 23.44 -6.70
N VAL A 89 -31.99 22.19 -7.16
CA VAL A 89 -30.78 21.35 -7.05
C VAL A 89 -29.55 21.98 -7.71
N PRO A 90 -29.62 22.57 -8.94
CA PRO A 90 -28.45 23.15 -9.58
C PRO A 90 -27.77 24.27 -8.78
N CYS A 91 -28.54 25.04 -8.00
CA CYS A 91 -28.01 26.17 -7.22
C CYS A 91 -28.04 25.92 -5.72
N GLN A 92 -28.49 24.75 -5.29
CA GLN A 92 -28.62 24.36 -3.88
C GLN A 92 -29.43 25.37 -3.05
N PHE A 93 -30.50 25.92 -3.65
CA PHE A 93 -31.40 26.86 -2.99
C PHE A 93 -32.71 26.20 -2.65
N ALA A 94 -33.20 26.47 -1.44
CA ALA A 94 -34.53 26.15 -0.98
C ALA A 94 -35.33 27.45 -0.84
N TRP A 95 -36.60 27.41 -1.23
CA TRP A 95 -37.59 28.44 -0.98
C TRP A 95 -38.68 27.87 -0.07
N PHE A 96 -39.06 28.68 0.92
CA PHE A 96 -40.11 28.39 1.87
C PHE A 96 -41.13 29.52 1.83
N ASP A 97 -42.40 29.17 1.80
CA ASP A 97 -43.48 30.14 1.93
C ASP A 97 -43.54 30.70 3.37
N GLY A 98 -44.10 31.90 3.53
CA GLY A 98 -43.90 32.71 4.73
C GLY A 98 -44.32 32.07 6.07
N LYS A 99 -45.17 31.03 6.04
CA LYS A 99 -45.58 30.27 7.23
C LYS A 99 -44.76 28.99 7.45
N ASP A 100 -44.17 28.45 6.39
CA ASP A 100 -43.53 27.13 6.39
C ASP A 100 -42.12 27.17 7.00
N PHE A 101 -41.39 28.26 6.77
CA PHE A 101 -40.05 28.40 7.35
C PHE A 101 -40.05 28.45 8.89
N GLY A 102 -41.06 29.11 9.48
CA GLY A 102 -41.22 29.18 10.94
C GLY A 102 -41.71 27.87 11.57
N ALA A 103 -42.17 26.92 10.76
CA ALA A 103 -42.64 25.61 11.22
C ALA A 103 -41.53 24.56 11.30
N LEU A 104 -40.32 24.87 10.84
CA LEU A 104 -39.18 23.96 10.90
C LEU A 104 -38.76 23.74 12.37
N PRO A 105 -38.62 22.48 12.83
CA PRO A 105 -38.08 22.19 14.16
C PRO A 105 -36.64 22.71 14.20
N GLU A 106 -36.43 23.69 15.07
CA GLU A 106 -35.14 24.33 15.19
C GLU A 106 -34.11 23.31 15.67
N ALA A 107 -32.94 23.30 15.03
CA ALA A 107 -31.83 22.48 15.48
C ALA A 107 -31.59 22.71 16.97
N ARG A 108 -31.69 21.63 17.76
CA ARG A 108 -31.37 21.64 19.19
C ARG A 108 -29.97 22.24 19.34
N THR A 109 -29.88 23.31 20.13
CA THR A 109 -28.59 23.91 20.48
C THR A 109 -27.93 23.12 21.59
N ASP A 110 -27.85 21.79 21.44
CA ASP A 110 -26.99 21.01 22.31
C ASP A 110 -25.56 21.36 21.93
N LYS A 111 -25.03 22.35 22.64
CA LYS A 111 -23.60 22.47 22.94
C LYS A 111 -23.20 21.35 23.90
N THR A 112 -23.54 20.09 23.62
CA THR A 112 -22.59 19.05 23.97
C THR A 112 -21.38 19.39 23.11
N GLY A 113 -20.26 19.70 23.76
CA GLY A 113 -19.10 20.20 23.07
C GLY A 113 -18.81 19.34 21.84
N GLU A 114 -18.17 19.92 20.85
CA GLU A 114 -17.09 19.16 20.24
C GLU A 114 -16.17 18.81 21.42
N GLU A 115 -16.49 17.70 22.10
CA GLU A 115 -15.62 17.07 23.05
C GLU A 115 -14.46 16.69 22.18
N LYS A 116 -13.46 17.59 22.17
CA LYS A 116 -12.21 17.38 21.46
C LYS A 116 -11.82 15.97 21.86
N LEU A 117 -11.84 15.09 20.87
CA LEU A 117 -11.44 13.69 21.03
C LEU A 117 -10.20 13.68 21.93
N PRO A 118 -10.09 12.76 22.90
CA PRO A 118 -8.89 12.64 23.70
C PRO A 118 -7.66 12.75 22.79
N LEU A 119 -6.60 13.44 23.26
CA LEU A 119 -5.44 13.75 22.42
C LEU A 119 -4.91 12.51 21.69
N GLU A 120 -4.95 11.35 22.35
CA GLU A 120 -4.62 10.04 21.77
C GLU A 120 -5.47 9.68 20.55
N ALA A 121 -6.79 9.88 20.60
CA ALA A 121 -7.68 9.60 19.49
C ALA A 121 -7.48 10.59 18.34
N GLN A 122 -7.14 11.86 18.62
CA GLN A 122 -6.77 12.83 17.57
C GLN A 122 -5.45 12.46 16.91
N LEU A 123 -4.45 12.08 17.70
CA LEU A 123 -3.16 11.61 17.18
C LEU A 123 -3.34 10.35 16.34
N LEU A 124 -4.20 9.43 16.77
CA LEU A 124 -4.51 8.22 16.01
C LEU A 124 -5.18 8.54 14.67
N ILE A 125 -6.19 9.42 14.65
CA ILE A 125 -6.84 9.86 13.41
C ILE A 125 -5.84 10.57 12.50
N ALA A 126 -5.03 11.49 13.03
CA ALA A 126 -4.01 12.19 12.26
C ALA A 126 -2.97 11.22 11.68
N LYS A 127 -2.57 10.21 12.45
CA LYS A 127 -1.67 9.14 11.99
C LYS A 127 -2.30 8.34 10.85
N TYR A 128 -3.57 7.95 10.98
CA TYR A 128 -4.31 7.26 9.92
C TYR A 128 -4.49 8.13 8.66
N GLU A 129 -4.72 9.44 8.80
CA GLU A 129 -4.81 10.35 7.65
C GLU A 129 -3.46 10.48 6.93
N ILE A 130 -2.35 10.59 7.67
CA ILE A 130 -0.99 10.61 7.10
C ILE A 130 -0.70 9.28 6.38
N GLU A 131 -0.97 8.14 7.02
CA GLU A 131 -0.82 6.81 6.42
C GLU A 131 -1.69 6.65 5.16
N ALA A 132 -2.92 7.18 5.15
CA ALA A 132 -3.82 7.10 4.01
C ALA A 132 -3.35 7.95 2.81
N ILE A 133 -2.78 9.13 3.06
CA ILE A 133 -2.16 9.97 2.04
C ILE A 133 -0.94 9.27 1.44
N ASP A 134 -0.14 8.64 2.30
CA ASP A 134 1.07 7.93 1.91
C ASP A 134 0.78 6.64 1.11
N ASP A 135 -0.35 5.99 1.38
CA ASP A 135 -0.86 4.81 0.64
C ASP A 135 -1.29 5.16 -0.81
N HIS A 136 -1.60 6.43 -1.14
CA HIS A 136 -2.09 6.84 -2.46
C HIS A 136 -1.00 7.16 -3.49
N MET A 137 0.27 7.28 -3.07
CA MET A 137 1.40 7.46 -3.99
C MET A 137 2.29 6.21 -4.01
N PRO A 138 2.19 5.36 -5.04
CA PRO A 138 3.05 4.17 -5.17
C PRO A 138 4.53 4.53 -5.43
N PHE A 139 4.83 5.82 -5.61
CA PHE A 139 6.17 6.31 -5.89
C PHE A 139 6.38 7.69 -5.27
N GLU A 140 7.32 7.80 -4.34
CA GLU A 140 7.66 9.07 -3.70
C GLU A 140 8.98 9.61 -4.29
N THR A 141 8.91 10.77 -4.95
CA THR A 141 9.98 11.33 -5.80
C THR A 141 10.87 12.37 -5.12
N ALA A 142 10.92 12.43 -3.80
CA ALA A 142 11.96 13.14 -3.05
C ALA A 142 11.87 12.78 -1.56
N PRO A 143 12.03 11.50 -1.20
CA PRO A 143 12.03 11.12 0.19
C PRO A 143 13.26 11.68 0.90
N GLU A 144 13.10 12.08 2.16
CA GLU A 144 14.23 12.36 3.03
C GLU A 144 15.20 11.15 3.03
N PRO A 145 16.52 11.40 3.07
CA PRO A 145 17.50 10.32 3.21
C PRO A 145 17.16 9.46 4.45
N PRO A 146 17.56 8.18 4.47
CA PRO A 146 17.25 7.32 5.58
C PRO A 146 17.78 7.93 6.88
N SER A 147 16.99 7.86 7.95
CA SER A 147 17.29 8.49 9.25
C SER A 147 18.64 8.05 9.83
N GLU A 148 19.03 6.81 9.54
CA GLU A 148 20.34 6.27 9.92
C GLU A 148 21.37 6.53 8.82
N ALA A 149 22.39 7.33 9.13
CA ALA A 149 23.40 7.75 8.16
C ALA A 149 24.12 6.59 7.43
N TRP A 150 24.35 5.46 8.11
CA TRP A 150 25.04 4.31 7.53
C TRP A 150 24.23 3.66 6.39
N LYS A 151 22.89 3.76 6.41
CA LYS A 151 22.01 3.26 5.35
C LYS A 151 22.21 3.98 4.01
N SER A 152 22.87 5.14 4.02
CA SER A 152 23.26 5.85 2.79
C SER A 152 24.36 5.13 2.01
N ILE A 153 25.18 4.30 2.67
CA ILE A 153 26.27 3.55 2.02
C ILE A 153 25.72 2.47 1.06
N PRO A 154 24.85 1.54 1.49
CA PRO A 154 24.24 0.57 0.57
C PRO A 154 23.41 1.28 -0.51
N GLY A 155 22.67 2.34 -0.15
CA GLY A 155 21.97 3.16 -1.15
C GLY A 155 22.90 3.69 -2.23
N PHE A 156 24.07 4.25 -1.86
CA PHE A 156 25.07 4.72 -2.81
C PHE A 156 25.62 3.63 -3.74
N LEU A 157 25.69 2.39 -3.26
CA LEU A 157 26.06 1.21 -4.04
C LEU A 157 24.90 0.69 -4.93
N GLY A 158 23.73 1.33 -4.88
CA GLY A 158 22.53 0.92 -5.62
C GLY A 158 21.77 -0.23 -4.96
N LEU A 159 22.07 -0.54 -3.70
CA LEU A 159 21.40 -1.60 -2.93
C LEU A 159 20.10 -1.08 -2.30
N PRO A 160 19.08 -1.95 -2.14
CA PRO A 160 17.82 -1.60 -1.51
C PRO A 160 18.01 -1.31 -0.03
N VAL A 161 17.42 -0.23 0.47
CA VAL A 161 17.45 0.17 1.87
C VAL A 161 16.05 0.12 2.43
N GLU A 162 15.87 -0.56 3.56
CA GLU A 162 14.61 -0.56 4.27
C GLU A 162 14.44 0.73 5.09
N TYR A 163 13.32 1.44 4.85
CA TYR A 163 13.00 2.70 5.52
C TYR A 163 12.17 2.49 6.79
N ASP A 164 11.18 1.60 6.73
CA ASP A 164 10.24 1.32 7.82
C ASP A 164 10.49 -0.07 8.40
N ALA A 165 11.71 -0.29 8.88
CA ALA A 165 12.12 -1.58 9.43
C ALA A 165 11.16 -2.01 10.55
N ARG A 166 10.64 -3.23 10.43
CA ARG A 166 9.74 -3.77 11.46
C ARG A 166 10.49 -4.01 12.76
N THR A 167 9.76 -3.91 13.86
CA THR A 167 10.26 -4.35 15.15
C THR A 167 10.33 -5.87 15.17
N ILE A 168 11.54 -6.41 15.16
CA ILE A 168 11.80 -7.85 15.25
C ILE A 168 11.44 -8.33 16.66
N GLU A 169 10.50 -9.27 16.77
CA GLU A 169 10.08 -9.83 18.06
C GLU A 169 11.03 -10.94 18.54
N LYS A 170 11.56 -11.75 17.62
CA LYS A 170 12.44 -12.88 17.92
C LYS A 170 13.81 -12.71 17.24
N PRO A 171 14.92 -13.01 17.93
CA PRO A 171 16.24 -12.87 17.32
C PRO A 171 16.38 -13.80 16.10
N PRO A 172 16.83 -13.28 14.94
CA PRO A 172 16.90 -14.02 13.67
C PRO A 172 18.17 -14.87 13.59
N VAL A 173 18.22 -15.90 14.43
CA VAL A 173 19.40 -16.76 14.62
C VAL A 173 19.75 -17.53 13.35
N VAL A 174 18.75 -17.98 12.58
CA VAL A 174 18.99 -18.75 11.35
C VAL A 174 19.56 -17.84 10.27
N THR A 175 19.03 -16.62 10.13
CA THR A 175 19.51 -15.61 9.19
C THR A 175 20.97 -15.28 9.45
N TYR A 176 21.33 -14.98 10.71
CA TYR A 176 22.72 -14.70 11.09
C TYR A 176 23.63 -15.92 10.94
N GLY A 177 23.14 -17.11 11.31
CA GLY A 177 23.88 -18.36 11.15
C GLY A 177 24.19 -18.66 9.68
N LEU A 178 23.21 -18.48 8.80
CA LEU A 178 23.38 -18.66 7.35
C LEU A 178 24.29 -17.60 6.75
N ALA A 179 24.14 -16.33 7.13
CA ALA A 179 25.04 -15.26 6.70
C ALA A 179 26.49 -15.56 7.09
N GLY A 180 26.72 -15.97 8.34
CA GLY A 180 28.05 -16.39 8.81
C GLY A 180 28.59 -17.60 8.04
N ALA A 181 27.76 -18.62 7.81
CA ALA A 181 28.14 -19.79 7.02
C ALA A 181 28.48 -19.43 5.57
N MET A 182 27.71 -18.55 4.92
CA MET A 182 28.01 -18.04 3.58
C MET A 182 29.35 -17.31 3.53
N VAL A 183 29.63 -16.45 4.52
CA VAL A 183 30.91 -15.73 4.59
C VAL A 183 32.07 -16.71 4.77
N VAL A 184 31.98 -17.63 5.72
CA VAL A 184 33.05 -18.59 6.03
C VAL A 184 33.28 -19.55 4.87
N LEU A 185 32.22 -20.23 4.39
CA LEU A 185 32.34 -21.22 3.32
C LEU A 185 32.66 -20.57 1.98
N GLY A 186 32.13 -19.36 1.70
CA GLY A 186 32.48 -18.59 0.52
C GLY A 186 33.95 -18.16 0.53
N ALA A 187 34.44 -17.63 1.67
CA ALA A 187 35.84 -17.25 1.81
C ALA A 187 36.80 -18.44 1.66
N LEU A 188 36.47 -19.59 2.26
CA LEU A 188 37.23 -20.83 2.08
C LEU A 188 37.17 -21.33 0.64
N GLY A 189 35.99 -21.27 0.02
CA GLY A 189 35.78 -21.62 -1.37
C GLY A 189 36.61 -20.78 -2.32
N PHE A 190 36.83 -19.49 -2.04
CA PHE A 190 37.68 -18.65 -2.88
C PHE A 190 39.17 -19.02 -2.86
N VAL A 191 39.67 -19.70 -1.81
CA VAL A 191 41.06 -20.17 -1.75
C VAL A 191 41.32 -21.29 -2.75
N TYR A 192 40.34 -22.18 -2.93
CA TYR A 192 40.39 -23.34 -3.83
C TYR A 192 39.18 -23.33 -4.76
N PHE A 193 39.04 -22.25 -5.53
CA PHE A 193 37.79 -21.93 -6.23
C PHE A 193 37.38 -23.01 -7.23
N GLU A 194 38.29 -23.41 -8.12
CA GLU A 194 37.97 -24.38 -9.17
C GLU A 194 37.62 -25.74 -8.57
N GLU A 195 38.41 -26.24 -7.61
CA GLU A 195 38.18 -27.53 -6.98
C GLU A 195 36.89 -27.54 -6.17
N THR A 196 36.63 -26.46 -5.41
CA THR A 196 35.44 -26.35 -4.56
C THR A 196 34.18 -26.26 -5.42
N VAL A 197 34.19 -25.46 -6.50
CA VAL A 197 33.06 -25.35 -7.42
C VAL A 197 32.81 -26.67 -8.15
N GLN A 198 33.86 -27.34 -8.61
CA GLN A 198 33.71 -28.65 -9.25
C GLN A 198 33.20 -29.72 -8.29
N ALA A 199 33.60 -29.71 -7.02
CA ALA A 199 33.17 -30.70 -6.02
C ALA A 199 31.77 -30.42 -5.44
N LEU A 200 31.48 -29.17 -5.07
CA LEU A 200 30.29 -28.80 -4.29
C LEU A 200 29.25 -27.99 -5.08
N GLY A 201 29.59 -27.52 -6.28
CA GLY A 201 28.64 -26.91 -7.20
C GLY A 201 27.64 -27.92 -7.74
N MET A 202 26.47 -27.43 -8.16
CA MET A 202 25.44 -28.26 -8.75
C MET A 202 25.69 -28.38 -10.25
N ILE A 203 26.02 -29.58 -10.72
CA ILE A 203 26.19 -29.85 -12.15
C ILE A 203 24.84 -30.35 -12.69
N PRO A 204 24.22 -29.66 -13.67
CA PRO A 204 22.89 -30.01 -14.19
C PRO A 204 22.77 -31.47 -14.64
N ARG A 205 23.74 -31.97 -15.42
CA ARG A 205 23.79 -33.35 -15.89
C ARG A 205 23.90 -34.37 -14.76
N GLU A 206 24.57 -34.00 -13.67
CA GLU A 206 24.88 -34.87 -12.53
C GLU A 206 24.18 -34.38 -11.26
N TRP A 207 22.96 -33.84 -11.38
CA TRP A 207 22.26 -33.22 -10.25
C TRP A 207 22.07 -34.16 -9.04
N GLN A 208 22.10 -35.48 -9.25
CA GLN A 208 22.02 -36.51 -8.21
C GLN A 208 23.35 -36.79 -7.48
N ARG A 209 24.44 -36.12 -7.85
CA ARG A 209 25.78 -36.32 -7.26
C ARG A 209 25.74 -36.17 -5.74
N TYR A 210 26.38 -37.11 -5.04
CA TYR A 210 26.33 -37.25 -3.59
C TYR A 210 24.90 -37.36 -3.02
N GLY A 211 24.00 -38.05 -3.72
CA GLY A 211 22.60 -38.19 -3.31
C GLY A 211 21.78 -36.91 -3.46
N GLY A 212 22.22 -35.97 -4.31
CA GLY A 212 21.59 -34.67 -4.50
C GLY A 212 22.07 -33.59 -3.53
N LEU A 213 23.09 -33.86 -2.69
CA LEU A 213 23.63 -32.87 -1.74
C LEU A 213 24.10 -31.58 -2.42
N THR A 214 24.59 -31.69 -3.67
CA THR A 214 25.02 -30.53 -4.46
C THR A 214 23.91 -29.52 -4.76
N LEU A 215 22.63 -29.95 -4.72
CA LEU A 215 21.47 -29.06 -4.82
C LEU A 215 21.35 -28.10 -3.63
N LEU A 216 21.98 -28.42 -2.49
CA LEU A 216 21.95 -27.60 -1.29
C LEU A 216 23.28 -26.88 -1.07
N THR A 217 24.41 -27.54 -1.29
CA THR A 217 25.73 -26.94 -1.05
C THR A 217 26.04 -25.79 -2.00
N ASN A 218 25.46 -25.78 -3.21
CA ASN A 218 25.63 -24.67 -4.15
C ASN A 218 25.18 -23.31 -3.60
N PHE A 219 24.29 -23.28 -2.59
CA PHE A 219 23.84 -22.06 -1.92
C PHE A 219 25.01 -21.26 -1.30
N PHE A 220 26.01 -21.97 -0.76
CA PHE A 220 27.13 -21.36 -0.04
C PHE A 220 28.27 -20.93 -0.96
N LEU A 221 28.27 -21.38 -2.21
CA LEU A 221 29.27 -21.05 -3.21
C LEU A 221 28.85 -19.78 -3.97
N GLN A 222 29.78 -18.85 -4.15
CA GLN A 222 29.55 -17.60 -4.88
C GLN A 222 30.68 -17.41 -5.90
N THR A 223 30.47 -16.63 -6.96
CA THR A 223 31.49 -16.40 -7.99
C THR A 223 32.56 -15.40 -7.57
N GLY A 224 32.32 -14.60 -6.54
CA GLY A 224 33.28 -13.62 -6.03
C GLY A 224 32.79 -12.83 -4.84
N TRP A 225 33.68 -12.01 -4.27
CA TRP A 225 33.45 -11.22 -3.06
C TRP A 225 32.25 -10.27 -3.15
N LEU A 226 32.07 -9.61 -4.29
CA LEU A 226 30.94 -8.69 -4.47
C LEU A 226 29.60 -9.44 -4.43
N GLN A 227 29.50 -10.57 -5.13
CA GLN A 227 28.28 -11.39 -5.13
C GLN A 227 27.98 -11.94 -3.73
N LEU A 228 29.02 -12.39 -3.00
CA LEU A 228 28.88 -12.82 -1.62
C LEU A 228 28.36 -11.69 -0.72
N ALA A 229 28.98 -10.51 -0.78
CA ALA A 229 28.60 -9.36 0.04
C ALA A 229 27.15 -8.93 -0.24
N VAL A 230 26.76 -8.87 -1.51
CA VAL A 230 25.39 -8.54 -1.93
C VAL A 230 24.40 -9.61 -1.43
N ASN A 231 24.70 -10.89 -1.62
CA ASN A 231 23.80 -11.97 -1.20
C ASN A 231 23.63 -12.04 0.32
N VAL A 232 24.70 -11.83 1.08
CA VAL A 232 24.64 -11.69 2.54
C VAL A 232 23.82 -10.45 2.92
N TYR A 233 24.00 -9.33 2.23
CA TYR A 233 23.21 -8.12 2.48
C TYR A 233 21.72 -8.36 2.27
N PHE A 234 21.32 -8.96 1.14
CA PHE A 234 19.92 -9.30 0.88
C PHE A 234 19.35 -10.26 1.94
N LEU A 235 20.12 -11.27 2.34
CA LEU A 235 19.73 -12.19 3.39
C LEU A 235 19.51 -11.46 4.72
N MET A 236 20.37 -10.50 5.06
CA MET A 236 20.29 -9.74 6.31
C MET A 236 19.16 -8.71 6.33
N VAL A 237 18.83 -8.10 5.18
CA VAL A 237 17.81 -7.04 5.09
C VAL A 237 16.39 -7.60 5.01
N PHE A 238 16.21 -8.76 4.37
CA PHE A 238 14.86 -9.33 4.17
C PHE A 238 14.65 -10.63 4.93
N GLY A 239 15.71 -11.32 5.34
CA GLY A 239 15.62 -12.65 5.94
C GLY A 239 15.17 -12.64 7.39
N ASP A 240 15.55 -11.62 8.16
CA ASP A 240 15.18 -11.48 9.57
C ASP A 240 13.67 -11.30 9.75
N ASP A 241 13.05 -10.46 8.93
CA ASP A 241 11.59 -10.25 8.92
C ASP A 241 10.81 -11.52 8.57
N VAL A 242 11.32 -12.28 7.59
CA VAL A 242 10.69 -13.55 7.18
C VAL A 242 10.90 -14.64 8.24
N GLU A 243 12.07 -14.68 8.90
CA GLU A 243 12.35 -15.61 10.00
C GLU A 243 11.49 -15.32 11.22
N ASP A 244 11.31 -14.05 11.59
CA ASP A 244 10.47 -13.62 12.71
C ASP A 244 9.02 -14.09 12.53
N LEU A 245 8.50 -13.95 11.31
CA LEU A 245 7.13 -14.32 10.96
C LEU A 245 6.92 -15.84 10.84
N LEU A 246 7.80 -16.54 10.11
CA LEU A 246 7.65 -17.99 9.86
C LEU A 246 8.15 -18.83 11.03
N GLY A 247 9.05 -18.29 11.84
CA GLY A 247 9.86 -19.04 12.79
C GLY A 247 11.00 -19.81 12.11
N ARG A 248 12.02 -20.10 12.92
CA ARG A 248 13.31 -20.69 12.53
C ARG A 248 13.21 -21.90 11.60
N LEU A 249 12.37 -22.89 11.95
CA LEU A 249 12.28 -24.14 11.20
C LEU A 249 11.66 -23.96 9.81
N ARG A 250 10.56 -23.22 9.72
CA ARG A 250 9.86 -22.98 8.45
C ARG A 250 10.69 -22.08 7.53
N TYR A 251 11.38 -21.10 8.10
CA TYR A 251 12.35 -20.27 7.38
C TYR A 251 13.51 -21.09 6.80
N LEU A 252 14.09 -22.01 7.58
CA LEU A 252 15.14 -22.90 7.07
C LEU A 252 14.62 -23.82 5.96
N ILE A 253 13.42 -24.39 6.12
CA ILE A 253 12.79 -25.21 5.08
C ILE A 253 12.55 -24.40 3.81
N LEU A 254 12.11 -23.14 3.92
CA LEU A 254 11.91 -22.26 2.78
C LEU A 254 13.19 -22.16 1.93
N ILE A 255 14.33 -21.87 2.58
CA ILE A 255 15.62 -21.69 1.88
C ILE A 255 16.10 -23.00 1.26
N LEU A 256 16.06 -24.10 2.00
CA LEU A 256 16.53 -25.40 1.51
C LEU A 256 15.70 -25.88 0.32
N LEU A 257 14.37 -25.76 0.42
CA LEU A 257 13.45 -26.19 -0.63
C LEU A 257 13.55 -25.28 -1.85
N ALA A 258 13.70 -23.97 -1.67
CA ALA A 258 13.93 -23.02 -2.76
C ALA A 258 15.24 -23.30 -3.52
N THR A 259 16.32 -23.59 -2.78
CA THR A 259 17.61 -23.93 -3.38
C THR A 259 17.52 -25.22 -4.17
N ALA A 260 16.91 -26.27 -3.59
CA ALA A 260 16.73 -27.55 -4.25
C ALA A 260 15.83 -27.46 -5.50
N VAL A 261 14.66 -26.83 -5.38
CA VAL A 261 13.71 -26.68 -6.51
C VAL A 261 14.31 -25.81 -7.61
N GLY A 262 14.99 -24.71 -7.27
CA GLY A 262 15.68 -23.89 -8.26
C GLY A 262 16.76 -24.68 -9.00
N GLY A 263 17.56 -25.47 -8.28
CA GLY A 263 18.57 -26.32 -8.88
C GLY A 263 17.98 -27.41 -9.78
N LEU A 264 16.92 -28.07 -9.34
CA LEU A 264 16.21 -29.09 -10.12
C LEU A 264 15.55 -28.53 -11.38
N LEU A 265 14.94 -27.35 -11.30
CA LEU A 265 14.37 -26.70 -12.48
C LEU A 265 15.45 -26.39 -13.52
N HIS A 266 16.59 -25.88 -13.07
CA HIS A 266 17.70 -25.65 -14.00
C HIS A 266 18.23 -26.97 -14.59
N ALA A 267 18.42 -28.00 -13.77
CA ALA A 267 18.83 -29.33 -14.23
C ALA A 267 17.83 -29.97 -15.21
N PHE A 268 16.54 -29.69 -15.06
CA PHE A 268 15.51 -30.21 -15.96
C PHE A 268 15.57 -29.57 -17.35
N PHE A 269 15.71 -28.24 -17.43
CA PHE A 269 15.71 -27.51 -18.70
C PHE A 269 17.09 -27.45 -19.38
N ASP A 270 18.18 -27.61 -18.62
CA ASP A 270 19.55 -27.66 -19.14
C ASP A 270 20.28 -28.95 -18.72
N SER A 271 19.59 -30.09 -18.88
CA SER A 271 20.06 -31.42 -18.45
C SER A 271 21.36 -31.90 -19.09
N GLY A 272 21.78 -31.29 -20.21
CA GLY A 272 23.02 -31.63 -20.90
C GLY A 272 24.27 -30.93 -20.34
N SER A 273 24.09 -29.87 -19.56
CA SER A 273 25.18 -28.99 -19.16
C SER A 273 26.10 -29.59 -18.10
N MET A 274 27.40 -29.44 -18.34
CA MET A 274 28.48 -29.79 -17.41
C MET A 274 29.01 -28.58 -16.63
N ILE A 275 28.45 -27.39 -16.89
CA ILE A 275 28.88 -26.16 -16.23
C ILE A 275 28.24 -26.13 -14.84
N PRO A 276 29.02 -26.09 -13.75
CA PRO A 276 28.46 -26.01 -12.40
C PRO A 276 27.70 -24.70 -12.19
N VAL A 277 26.54 -24.82 -11.55
CA VAL A 277 25.74 -23.70 -11.07
C VAL A 277 25.99 -23.51 -9.57
N ILE A 278 26.25 -22.26 -9.19
CA ILE A 278 26.49 -21.86 -7.81
C ILE A 278 25.74 -20.56 -7.51
N GLY A 279 25.44 -20.33 -6.23
CA GLY A 279 24.91 -19.07 -5.75
C GLY A 279 23.67 -19.21 -4.87
N ALA A 280 23.51 -18.25 -3.95
CA ALA A 280 22.39 -18.22 -3.01
C ALA A 280 21.07 -17.70 -3.63
N HIS A 281 21.08 -17.34 -4.91
CA HIS A 281 20.02 -16.58 -5.57
C HIS A 281 18.64 -17.23 -5.49
N SER A 282 18.54 -18.57 -5.58
CA SER A 282 17.26 -19.28 -5.46
C SER A 282 16.65 -19.11 -4.05
N GLY A 283 17.46 -19.28 -3.01
CA GLY A 283 17.02 -19.08 -1.63
C GLY A 283 16.68 -17.61 -1.34
N ILE A 284 17.51 -16.67 -1.83
CA ILE A 284 17.24 -15.23 -1.69
C ILE A 284 15.97 -14.82 -2.45
N SER A 285 15.75 -15.35 -3.65
CA SER A 285 14.53 -15.13 -4.43
C SER A 285 13.29 -15.57 -3.65
N ALA A 286 13.35 -16.75 -3.01
CA ALA A 286 12.24 -17.21 -2.17
C ALA A 286 11.93 -16.27 -1.01
N ILE A 287 12.96 -15.75 -0.33
CA ILE A 287 12.83 -14.77 0.75
C ILE A 287 12.21 -13.48 0.22
N LEU A 288 12.74 -12.95 -0.89
CA LEU A 288 12.27 -11.71 -1.51
C LEU A 288 10.80 -11.81 -1.94
N TRP A 289 10.40 -12.90 -2.59
CA TRP A 289 9.01 -13.11 -3.01
C TRP A 289 8.07 -13.29 -1.82
N PHE A 290 8.48 -14.04 -0.80
CA PHE A 290 7.69 -14.16 0.42
C PHE A 290 7.53 -12.80 1.11
N TYR A 291 8.62 -12.05 1.30
CA TYR A 291 8.64 -10.73 1.92
C TYR A 291 7.76 -9.74 1.14
N GLY A 292 7.97 -9.62 -0.18
CA GLY A 292 7.24 -8.67 -1.01
C GLY A 292 5.72 -8.92 -1.01
N LEU A 293 5.29 -10.18 -1.00
CA LEU A 293 3.87 -10.53 -0.93
C LEU A 293 3.27 -10.34 0.47
N GLN A 294 4.04 -10.63 1.51
CA GLN A 294 3.59 -10.55 2.88
C GLN A 294 3.54 -9.11 3.41
N PHE A 295 4.44 -8.25 2.93
CA PHE A 295 4.58 -6.86 3.34
C PHE A 295 4.39 -5.91 2.15
N PRO A 296 3.20 -5.87 1.53
CA PRO A 296 2.97 -5.07 0.32
C PRO A 296 3.09 -3.56 0.56
N ARG A 297 2.97 -3.12 1.82
CA ARG A 297 3.15 -1.73 2.25
C ARG A 297 4.57 -1.37 2.66
N ALA A 298 5.46 -2.35 2.86
CA ALA A 298 6.83 -2.06 3.21
C ALA A 298 7.50 -1.29 2.06
N LYS A 299 8.16 -0.18 2.39
CA LYS A 299 8.82 0.67 1.42
C LYS A 299 10.31 0.39 1.41
N VAL A 300 10.80 0.03 0.23
CA VAL A 300 12.21 -0.13 -0.06
C VAL A 300 12.66 1.12 -0.79
N GLY A 301 13.65 1.81 -0.22
CA GLY A 301 14.28 2.93 -0.87
C GLY A 301 15.53 2.54 -1.63
N PHE A 302 15.75 3.17 -2.77
CA PHE A 302 17.01 3.05 -3.49
C PHE A 302 17.46 4.43 -3.96
N LEU A 303 18.78 4.62 -4.01
CA LEU A 303 19.35 5.87 -4.51
C LEU A 303 19.45 5.78 -6.02
N PHE A 304 18.60 6.52 -6.72
CA PHE A 304 18.71 6.68 -8.17
C PHE A 304 19.84 7.66 -8.48
N ARG A 305 20.87 7.15 -9.17
CA ARG A 305 22.04 7.91 -9.58
C ARG A 305 22.08 8.02 -11.10
N TYR A 306 21.70 9.17 -11.63
CA TYR A 306 21.86 9.48 -13.05
C TYR A 306 22.74 10.73 -13.20
N PHE A 307 23.97 10.53 -13.70
CA PHE A 307 25.03 11.56 -13.72
C PHE A 307 25.20 12.22 -12.33
N ALA A 308 24.83 13.50 -12.18
CA ALA A 308 24.93 14.29 -10.95
C ALA A 308 23.60 14.38 -10.17
N PHE A 309 22.51 13.80 -10.68
CA PHE A 309 21.25 13.71 -9.95
C PHE A 309 21.29 12.50 -9.02
N LEU A 310 21.42 12.78 -7.73
CA LEU A 310 21.20 11.83 -6.64
C LEU A 310 19.81 12.09 -6.07
N ARG A 311 18.88 11.16 -6.29
CA ARG A 311 17.55 11.21 -5.69
C ARG A 311 17.22 9.89 -5.05
N TRP A 312 16.72 9.92 -3.83
CA TRP A 312 16.10 8.76 -3.22
C TRP A 312 14.75 8.51 -3.89
N LEU A 313 14.46 7.24 -4.15
CA LEU A 313 13.16 6.79 -4.65
C LEU A 313 12.66 5.76 -3.65
N ARG A 314 11.46 5.94 -3.10
CA ARG A 314 10.78 4.92 -2.28
C ARG A 314 9.78 4.20 -3.16
N VAL A 315 9.87 2.87 -3.17
CA VAL A 315 8.95 1.98 -3.89
C VAL A 315 8.43 0.90 -2.96
N PRO A 316 7.20 0.41 -3.17
CA PRO A 316 6.70 -0.76 -2.48
C PRO A 316 7.61 -1.98 -2.69
N ALA A 317 7.81 -2.78 -1.65
CA ALA A 317 8.70 -3.95 -1.67
C ALA A 317 8.35 -4.94 -2.79
N TRP A 318 7.06 -5.21 -3.02
CA TRP A 318 6.63 -6.11 -4.10
C TRP A 318 7.06 -5.61 -5.48
N LEU A 319 6.99 -4.29 -5.72
CA LEU A 319 7.39 -3.69 -7.00
C LEU A 319 8.90 -3.76 -7.17
N TYR A 320 9.64 -3.53 -6.08
CA TYR A 320 11.09 -3.72 -6.05
C TYR A 320 11.47 -5.15 -6.41
N VAL A 321 10.81 -6.17 -5.84
CA VAL A 321 11.08 -7.58 -6.13
C VAL A 321 10.86 -7.91 -7.62
N ILE A 322 9.78 -7.40 -8.21
CA ILE A 322 9.52 -7.55 -9.66
C ILE A 322 10.62 -6.88 -10.49
N PHE A 323 10.99 -5.64 -10.14
CA PHE A 323 12.05 -4.91 -10.83
C PHE A 323 13.41 -5.61 -10.72
N TRP A 324 13.76 -6.09 -9.52
CA TRP A 324 14.98 -6.87 -9.27
C TRP A 324 15.00 -8.16 -10.10
N MET A 325 13.88 -8.89 -10.16
CA MET A 325 13.75 -10.08 -11.01
C MET A 325 13.94 -9.72 -12.50
N GLY A 326 13.43 -8.56 -12.94
CA GLY A 326 13.65 -8.05 -14.30
C GLY A 326 15.12 -7.77 -14.59
N ILE A 327 15.86 -7.18 -13.65
CA ILE A 327 17.32 -6.98 -13.79
C ILE A 327 18.04 -8.32 -13.90
N GLN A 328 17.68 -9.30 -13.07
CA GLN A 328 18.26 -10.64 -13.14
C GLN A 328 17.99 -11.30 -14.51
N PHE A 329 16.78 -11.18 -15.05
CA PHE A 329 16.42 -11.67 -16.38
C PHE A 329 17.33 -11.07 -17.47
N VAL A 330 17.51 -9.75 -17.47
CA VAL A 330 18.39 -9.06 -18.42
C VAL A 330 19.84 -9.49 -18.21
N SER A 331 20.29 -9.65 -16.96
CA SER A 331 21.65 -10.09 -16.65
C SER A 331 21.92 -11.51 -17.16
N THR A 332 20.97 -12.43 -17.07
CA THR A 332 21.12 -13.80 -17.57
C THR A 332 21.20 -13.83 -19.10
N ILE A 333 20.43 -13.01 -19.82
CA ILE A 333 20.47 -12.98 -21.30
C ILE A 333 21.79 -12.45 -21.85
N ASN A 334 22.44 -11.55 -21.12
CA ASN A 334 23.71 -10.94 -21.51
C ASN A 334 24.93 -11.69 -20.96
N GLN A 335 24.77 -12.89 -20.39
CA GLN A 335 25.90 -13.67 -19.87
C GLN A 335 26.72 -14.28 -21.01
N PRO A 336 28.07 -14.22 -20.94
CA PRO A 336 28.93 -14.91 -21.89
C PRO A 336 28.75 -16.42 -21.84
N ASP A 337 28.80 -17.08 -23.01
CA ASP A 337 28.78 -18.54 -23.11
C ASP A 337 29.89 -19.16 -22.26
N GLY A 338 29.55 -20.17 -21.45
CA GLY A 338 30.50 -20.89 -20.60
C GLY A 338 30.79 -20.27 -19.22
N ALA A 339 30.20 -19.10 -18.89
CA ALA A 339 30.33 -18.52 -17.57
C ALA A 339 29.55 -19.31 -16.50
N ILE A 340 30.03 -19.28 -15.25
CA ILE A 340 29.29 -19.81 -14.09
C ILE A 340 27.97 -19.03 -13.96
N GLN A 341 26.84 -19.71 -14.13
CA GLN A 341 25.56 -19.08 -14.39
C GLN A 341 24.81 -18.65 -13.12
N VAL A 342 24.28 -17.43 -13.15
CA VAL A 342 23.11 -17.07 -12.32
C VAL A 342 21.88 -17.44 -13.13
N THR A 343 21.24 -18.53 -12.75
CA THR A 343 20.22 -19.15 -13.59
C THR A 343 18.87 -18.53 -13.31
N ILE A 344 18.26 -17.97 -14.35
CA ILE A 344 16.90 -17.43 -14.23
C ILE A 344 15.89 -18.50 -13.82
N LEU A 345 16.11 -19.73 -14.25
CA LEU A 345 15.31 -20.89 -13.85
C LEU A 345 15.43 -21.17 -12.35
N GLY A 346 16.63 -21.00 -11.78
CA GLY A 346 16.86 -21.09 -10.33
C GLY A 346 16.09 -20.02 -9.57
N LEU A 347 16.17 -18.77 -10.06
CA LEU A 347 15.43 -17.63 -9.49
C LEU A 347 13.91 -17.85 -9.53
N PHE A 348 13.36 -18.35 -10.64
CA PHE A 348 11.94 -18.69 -10.75
C PHE A 348 11.53 -19.84 -9.83
N GLY A 349 12.39 -20.86 -9.69
CA GLY A 349 12.18 -21.94 -8.73
C GLY A 349 12.09 -21.43 -7.29
N GLY A 350 13.03 -20.57 -6.91
CA GLY A 350 12.99 -19.88 -5.62
C GLY A 350 11.70 -19.07 -5.42
N ALA A 351 11.35 -18.25 -6.41
CA ALA A 351 10.13 -17.44 -6.40
C ALA A 351 8.88 -18.28 -6.21
N ALA A 352 8.76 -19.39 -6.97
CA ALA A 352 7.63 -20.30 -6.89
C ALA A 352 7.48 -20.92 -5.49
N VAL A 353 8.59 -21.29 -4.85
CA VAL A 353 8.62 -21.83 -3.48
C VAL A 353 8.22 -20.76 -2.47
N GLY A 354 8.76 -19.54 -2.58
CA GLY A 354 8.38 -18.40 -1.75
C GLY A 354 6.88 -18.09 -1.81
N CYS A 355 6.34 -17.96 -3.02
CA CYS A 355 4.91 -17.74 -3.25
C CYS A 355 4.05 -18.87 -2.69
N SER A 356 4.45 -20.12 -2.89
CA SER A 356 3.69 -21.30 -2.41
C SER A 356 3.64 -21.35 -0.89
N LEU A 357 4.77 -21.08 -0.22
CA LEU A 357 4.80 -21.05 1.24
C LEU A 357 4.02 -19.86 1.80
N TRP A 358 4.04 -18.71 1.12
CA TRP A 358 3.23 -17.56 1.48
C TRP A 358 1.73 -17.86 1.38
N ILE A 359 1.27 -18.48 0.28
CA ILE A 359 -0.13 -18.92 0.13
C ILE A 359 -0.51 -19.88 1.26
N TYR A 360 0.34 -20.86 1.55
CA TYR A 360 0.12 -21.81 2.65
C TYR A 360 0.00 -21.10 4.00
N TYR A 361 0.90 -20.15 4.28
CA TYR A 361 0.88 -19.35 5.49
C TYR A 361 -0.41 -18.53 5.62
N LEU A 362 -0.85 -17.89 4.53
CA LEU A 362 -2.09 -17.12 4.48
C LEU A 362 -3.31 -18.00 4.81
N LEU A 363 -3.39 -19.19 4.22
CA LEU A 363 -4.47 -20.15 4.45
C LEU A 363 -4.49 -20.68 5.88
N GLN A 364 -3.34 -20.83 6.53
CA GLN A 364 -3.30 -21.21 7.95
C GLN A 364 -3.80 -20.08 8.84
N ARG A 365 -3.39 -18.84 8.55
CA ARG A 365 -3.75 -17.68 9.34
C ARG A 365 -5.26 -17.41 9.30
N THR A 366 -5.89 -17.53 8.12
CA THR A 366 -7.36 -17.37 8.01
C THR A 366 -8.10 -18.42 8.82
N ARG A 367 -7.69 -19.69 8.75
CA ARG A 367 -8.28 -20.78 9.57
C ARG A 367 -8.15 -20.55 11.08
N GLN A 368 -7.06 -19.93 11.52
CA GLN A 368 -6.85 -19.60 12.94
C GLN A 368 -7.71 -18.42 13.42
N ILE A 369 -8.12 -17.52 12.52
CA ILE A 369 -9.02 -16.40 12.85
C ILE A 369 -10.48 -16.85 12.88
N GLU A 370 -10.83 -17.86 12.07
CA GLU A 370 -12.17 -18.44 12.00
C GLU A 370 -12.49 -19.46 13.11
N ALA A 371 -11.46 -20.03 13.75
CA ALA A 371 -11.56 -20.98 14.86
C ALA A 371 -11.47 -20.27 16.21
#